data_AF-A0A6A8MSZ9-F1
#
_entry.id   AF-A0A6A8MSZ9-F1
#
_cell.length_a   1.000
_cell.length_b   1.000
_cell.length_c   1.000
_cell.angle_alpha   90.00
_cell.angle_beta   90.00
_cell.angle_gamma   90.00
#
_symmetry.space_group_name_H-M   'P 1'
#
loop_
_entity.id
_entity.type
_entity.pdbx_description
1 polymer ?
#
loop_
_entity_poly.entity_id
_entity_poly.type
_entity_poly.pdbx_seq_one_letter_code
_entity_poly.pdbx_strand_id
1 'polypeptide(L)'
;EGLPFENTTTKEEFLAATLDVWEMRPESARRIGHPAPFPVELPERLIHLYTYLNDVILDPFVGSGTTAVAAVRTGRHYVGYDTDANYVALAEARVAEERSGFDTDGNSP
;
A
#
# COMPACT_ATOMS: atom_id res chain seq x y z
N GLU A 1 14.85 22.49 10.43
CA GLU A 1 13.42 22.35 10.07
C GLU A 1 13.02 20.90 10.29
N GLY A 2 11.79 20.63 10.73
CA GLY A 2 11.33 19.27 11.04
C GLY A 2 11.07 18.45 9.78
N LEU A 3 10.85 17.13 9.96
CA LEU A 3 10.35 16.27 8.89
C LEU A 3 8.97 16.77 8.43
N PRO A 4 8.62 16.63 7.13
CA PRO A 4 7.29 16.95 6.63
C PRO A 4 6.21 16.12 7.36
N PHE A 5 5.08 16.74 7.68
CA PHE A 5 3.99 16.14 8.45
C PHE A 5 2.62 16.28 7.74
N GLU A 6 2.65 16.29 6.41
CA GLU A 6 1.45 16.46 5.61
C GLU A 6 0.55 15.22 5.74
N ASN A 7 -0.65 15.41 6.29
CA ASN A 7 -1.65 14.36 6.42
C ASN A 7 -2.46 14.25 5.12
N THR A 8 -2.79 13.02 4.72
CA THR A 8 -3.48 12.73 3.45
C THR A 8 -4.89 12.17 3.65
N THR A 9 -5.50 12.36 4.82
CA THR A 9 -6.86 11.90 5.14
C THR A 9 -7.66 13.00 5.82
N THR A 10 -8.98 12.95 5.65
CA THR A 10 -9.91 13.85 6.35
C THR A 10 -10.11 13.44 7.80
N LYS A 11 -10.68 14.34 8.60
CA LYS A 11 -11.01 14.04 10.01
C LYS A 11 -12.04 12.90 10.10
N GLU A 12 -13.01 12.89 9.20
CA GLU A 12 -14.07 11.88 9.13
C GLU A 12 -13.50 10.50 8.81
N GLU A 13 -12.63 10.43 7.79
CA GLU A 13 -11.93 9.19 7.43
C GLU A 13 -11.03 8.69 8.56
N PHE A 14 -10.28 9.58 9.21
CA PHE A 14 -9.47 9.24 10.37
C PHE A 14 -10.31 8.64 11.49
N LEU A 15 -11.42 9.28 11.86
CA LEU A 15 -12.32 8.77 12.90
C LEU A 15 -12.90 7.40 12.54
N ALA A 16 -13.33 7.21 11.29
CA ALA A 16 -13.84 5.92 10.82
C ALA A 16 -12.75 4.82 10.87
N ALA A 17 -11.52 5.16 10.52
CA ALA A 17 -10.39 4.25 10.54
C ALA A 17 -9.92 3.91 11.97
N THR A 18 -10.26 4.70 12.99
CA THR A 18 -9.93 4.38 14.40
C THR A 18 -10.90 3.42 15.10
N LEU A 19 -11.95 2.95 14.41
CA LEU A 19 -12.85 1.93 14.96
C LEU A 19 -12.17 0.56 15.02
N ASP A 20 -12.53 -0.27 15.99
CA ASP A 20 -11.90 -1.58 16.21
C ASP A 20 -12.33 -2.66 15.20
N VAL A 21 -13.40 -2.43 14.44
CA VAL A 21 -13.96 -3.39 13.48
C VAL A 21 -14.07 -2.74 12.10
N TRP A 22 -13.45 -3.36 11.11
CA TRP A 22 -13.49 -2.91 9.71
C TRP A 22 -14.12 -3.98 8.82
N GLU A 23 -15.07 -3.55 8.00
CA GLU A 23 -15.64 -4.39 6.95
C GLU A 23 -14.89 -4.13 5.64
N MET A 24 -14.20 -5.15 5.12
CA MET A 24 -13.45 -5.08 3.86
C MET A 24 -13.79 -6.30 3.00
N ARG A 25 -13.93 -6.10 1.69
CA ARG A 25 -14.18 -7.23 0.78
C ARG A 25 -12.86 -7.98 0.52
N PRO A 26 -12.87 -9.32 0.53
CA PRO A 26 -11.68 -10.09 0.21
C PRO A 26 -11.28 -9.93 -1.26
N GLU A 27 -9.98 -9.93 -1.53
CA GLU A 27 -9.44 -9.94 -2.88
C GLU A 27 -9.62 -11.31 -3.55
N SER A 28 -9.85 -11.29 -4.86
CA SER A 28 -10.07 -12.51 -5.64
C SER A 28 -8.74 -13.23 -5.90
N ALA A 29 -8.54 -14.39 -5.26
CA ALA A 29 -7.36 -15.25 -5.48
C ALA A 29 -7.14 -15.66 -6.95
N ARG A 30 -8.20 -15.66 -7.77
CA ARG A 30 -8.16 -16.08 -9.18
C ARG A 30 -7.48 -15.07 -10.11
N ARG A 31 -7.31 -13.83 -9.67
CA ARG A 31 -6.77 -12.73 -10.50
C ARG A 31 -5.25 -12.61 -10.42
N ILE A 32 -4.60 -13.17 -9.38
CA ILE A 32 -3.20 -12.86 -9.06
C ILE A 32 -2.29 -14.12 -9.12
N GLY A 33 -2.83 -15.35 -9.20
CA GLY A 33 -1.98 -16.55 -9.29
C GLY A 33 -1.25 -16.91 -7.99
N HIS A 34 -1.61 -16.26 -6.87
CA HIS A 34 -1.09 -16.50 -5.53
C HIS A 34 -2.23 -16.75 -4.54
N PRO A 35 -1.97 -17.52 -3.46
CA PRO A 35 -2.96 -17.76 -2.40
C PRO A 35 -3.41 -16.43 -1.79
N ALA A 36 -4.71 -16.17 -1.83
CA ALA A 36 -5.45 -14.99 -1.37
C ALA A 36 -4.65 -13.98 -0.53
N PRO A 37 -3.99 -12.98 -1.14
CA PRO A 37 -3.40 -11.87 -0.39
C PRO A 37 -4.51 -11.08 0.31
N PHE A 38 -4.19 -10.46 1.46
CA PHE A 38 -5.10 -9.53 2.10
C PHE A 38 -5.45 -8.36 1.15
N PRO A 39 -6.65 -7.74 1.31
CA PRO A 39 -7.05 -6.62 0.46
C PRO A 39 -6.06 -5.45 0.55
N VAL A 40 -5.76 -4.79 -0.58
CA VAL A 40 -4.87 -3.61 -0.61
C VAL A 40 -5.42 -2.48 0.27
N GLU A 41 -6.74 -2.41 0.42
CA GLU A 41 -7.41 -1.44 1.30
C GLU A 41 -6.92 -1.52 2.76
N LEU A 42 -6.51 -2.71 3.24
CA LEU A 42 -6.06 -2.90 4.60
C LEU A 42 -4.77 -2.11 4.91
N PRO A 43 -3.64 -2.32 4.20
CA PRO A 43 -2.45 -1.52 4.40
C PRO A 43 -2.66 -0.04 4.00
N GLU A 44 -3.48 0.28 2.99
CA GLU A 44 -3.78 1.70 2.65
C GLU A 44 -4.34 2.44 3.86
N ARG A 45 -5.31 1.83 4.57
CA ARG A 45 -5.90 2.41 5.78
C ARG A 45 -4.87 2.61 6.89
N LEU A 46 -4.02 1.61 7.13
CA LEU A 46 -2.95 1.70 8.14
C LEU A 46 -1.92 2.78 7.79
N ILE A 47 -1.55 2.89 6.52
CA ILE A 47 -0.61 3.91 6.04
C ILE A 47 -1.16 5.32 6.27
N HIS A 48 -2.43 5.56 5.95
CA HIS A 48 -3.07 6.85 6.24
C HIS A 48 -3.18 7.18 7.73
N LEU A 49 -3.42 6.17 8.57
CA LEU A 49 -3.52 6.34 10.03
C LEU A 49 -2.19 6.70 10.69
N TYR A 50 -1.09 6.08 10.25
CA TYR A 50 0.16 6.08 11.00
C TYR A 50 1.33 6.80 10.33
N THR A 51 1.16 7.33 9.13
CA THR A 51 2.25 7.98 8.38
C THR A 51 1.79 9.25 7.68
N TYR A 52 2.74 10.12 7.38
CA TYR A 52 2.54 11.30 6.56
C TYR A 52 2.90 11.02 5.09
N LEU A 53 2.53 11.95 4.20
CA LEU A 53 2.95 11.92 2.81
C LEU A 53 4.49 11.84 2.73
N ASN A 54 5.01 11.06 1.79
CA ASN A 54 6.45 10.81 1.58
C ASN A 54 7.18 10.05 2.70
N ASP A 55 6.50 9.56 3.74
CA ASP A 55 7.12 8.62 4.69
C ASP A 55 7.50 7.29 4.01
N VAL A 56 8.38 6.52 4.67
CA VAL A 56 8.83 5.21 4.21
C VAL A 56 8.10 4.10 4.96
N ILE A 57 7.45 3.21 4.21
CA ILE A 57 6.82 1.99 4.74
C ILE A 57 7.79 0.81 4.65
N LEU A 58 8.00 0.10 5.77
CA LEU A 58 8.77 -1.13 5.79
C LEU A 58 7.85 -2.34 5.91
N ASP A 59 7.99 -3.29 4.99
CA ASP A 59 7.38 -4.62 5.09
C ASP A 59 8.45 -5.72 4.96
N PRO A 60 8.89 -6.34 6.08
CA PRO A 60 9.94 -7.35 6.06
C PRO A 60 9.44 -8.75 5.61
N PHE A 61 8.15 -8.87 5.28
CA PHE A 61 7.52 -10.10 4.79
C PHE A 61 6.61 -9.78 3.60
N VAL A 62 7.18 -9.08 2.62
CA VAL A 62 6.43 -8.37 1.58
C VAL A 62 5.54 -9.29 0.73
N GLY A 63 5.88 -10.58 0.62
CA GLY A 63 5.13 -11.57 -0.13
C GLY A 63 4.80 -11.07 -1.53
N SER A 64 3.52 -11.11 -1.90
CA SER A 64 3.05 -10.65 -3.21
C SER A 64 3.09 -9.11 -3.42
N GLY A 65 3.56 -8.31 -2.46
CA GLY A 65 3.72 -6.85 -2.64
C GLY A 65 2.53 -5.99 -2.25
N THR A 66 1.53 -6.51 -1.54
CA THR A 66 0.30 -5.74 -1.21
C THR A 66 0.61 -4.44 -0.46
N THR A 67 1.51 -4.47 0.53
CA THR A 67 1.92 -3.27 1.28
C THR A 67 2.67 -2.25 0.39
N ALA A 68 3.51 -2.74 -0.53
CA ALA A 68 4.25 -1.88 -1.46
C ALA A 68 3.31 -1.19 -2.46
N VAL A 69 2.32 -1.92 -2.99
CA VAL A 69 1.26 -1.35 -3.85
C VAL A 69 0.49 -0.27 -3.10
N ALA A 70 0.07 -0.55 -1.86
CA ALA A 70 -0.62 0.44 -1.03
C ALA A 70 0.23 1.69 -0.75
N ALA A 71 1.53 1.53 -0.50
CA ALA A 71 2.44 2.65 -0.32
C ALA A 71 2.51 3.53 -1.58
N VAL A 72 2.60 2.92 -2.77
CA VAL A 72 2.58 3.66 -4.05
C VAL A 72 1.29 4.45 -4.20
N ARG A 73 0.13 3.81 -4.01
CA ARG A 73 -1.19 4.46 -4.15
C ARG A 73 -1.41 5.62 -3.21
N THR A 74 -0.77 5.59 -2.05
CA THR A 74 -0.92 6.59 -1.01
C THR A 74 0.20 7.64 -1.01
N GLY A 75 1.11 7.61 -2.01
CA GLY A 75 2.21 8.58 -2.09
C GLY A 75 3.27 8.40 -0.99
N ARG A 76 3.48 7.17 -0.52
CA ARG A 76 4.57 6.81 0.39
C ARG A 76 5.68 6.08 -0.36
N HIS A 77 6.89 6.20 0.16
CA HIS A 77 7.98 5.32 -0.24
C HIS A 77 7.84 3.97 0.46
N TYR A 78 8.52 2.94 -0.06
CA TYR A 78 8.52 1.63 0.58
C TYR A 78 9.86 0.94 0.49
N VAL A 79 10.10 0.05 1.44
CA VAL A 79 11.16 -0.95 1.44
C VAL A 79 10.51 -2.27 1.84
N GLY A 80 10.73 -3.31 1.07
CA GLY A 80 10.25 -4.64 1.44
C GLY A 80 11.20 -5.72 0.96
N TYR A 81 11.17 -6.85 1.67
CA TYR A 81 11.94 -8.02 1.32
C TYR A 81 11.17 -9.30 1.66
N ASP A 82 11.45 -10.34 0.90
CA ASP A 82 10.97 -11.70 1.13
C ASP A 82 12.11 -12.67 0.86
N THR A 83 12.06 -13.85 1.47
CA THR A 83 13.05 -14.92 1.23
C THR A 83 12.79 -15.66 -0.08
N ASP A 84 11.58 -15.62 -0.62
CA ASP A 84 11.25 -16.22 -1.91
C ASP A 84 11.41 -15.21 -3.06
N ALA A 85 12.37 -15.47 -3.95
CA ALA A 85 12.63 -14.62 -5.10
C ALA A 85 11.42 -14.50 -6.06
N ASN A 86 10.52 -15.49 -6.10
CA ASN A 86 9.32 -15.42 -6.92
C ASN A 86 8.31 -14.40 -6.35
N TYR A 87 8.20 -14.31 -5.02
CA TYR A 87 7.38 -13.29 -4.37
C TYR A 87 7.94 -11.89 -4.61
N VAL A 88 9.25 -11.72 -4.49
CA VAL A 88 9.92 -10.45 -4.78
C VAL A 88 9.66 -10.03 -6.24
N ALA A 89 9.85 -10.93 -7.21
CA ALA A 89 9.60 -10.63 -8.62
C ALA A 89 8.13 -10.27 -8.90
N LEU A 90 7.18 -10.94 -8.24
CA LEU A 90 5.77 -10.56 -8.35
C LEU A 90 5.50 -9.19 -7.75
N ALA A 91 6.02 -8.91 -6.55
CA ALA A 91 5.83 -7.63 -5.88
C ALA A 91 6.35 -6.48 -6.76
N GLU A 92 7.54 -6.64 -7.34
CA GLU A 92 8.11 -5.69 -8.30
C GLU A 92 7.22 -5.46 -9.52
N ALA A 93 6.71 -6.54 -10.14
CA ALA A 93 5.83 -6.45 -11.30
C ALA A 93 4.52 -5.69 -10.97
N ARG A 94 3.88 -6.00 -9.83
CA ARG A 94 2.66 -5.33 -9.38
C ARG A 94 2.89 -3.85 -9.08
N VAL A 95 4.02 -3.50 -8.46
CA VAL A 95 4.35 -2.10 -8.20
C VAL A 95 4.64 -1.34 -9.51
N ALA A 96 5.33 -1.96 -10.47
CA ALA A 96 5.59 -1.35 -11.76
C ALA A 96 4.29 -1.09 -12.54
N GLU A 97 3.34 -2.05 -12.52
CA GLU A 97 2.00 -1.88 -13.10
C GLU A 97 1.27 -0.70 -12.45
N GLU A 98 1.24 -0.65 -11.12
CA GLU A 98 0.58 0.41 -10.37
C GLU A 98 1.16 1.79 -10.70
N ARG A 99 2.50 1.94 -10.69
CA ARG A 99 3.19 3.19 -11.06
C ARG A 99 2.89 3.64 -12.50
N SER A 100 2.83 2.69 -13.44
CA SER A 100 2.57 3.00 -14.85
C SER A 100 1.16 3.55 -15.08
N GLY A 101 0.18 3.16 -14.23
CA GLY A 101 -1.17 3.71 -14.24
C GLY A 101 -1.23 5.18 -13.80
N PHE A 102 -0.33 5.62 -12.91
CA PHE A 102 -0.28 7.00 -12.44
C PHE A 102 0.25 7.99 -13.50
N ASP A 103 1.20 7.55 -14.34
CA ASP A 103 1.80 8.42 -15.38
C ASP A 103 0.82 8.75 -16.52
N THR A 104 -0.21 7.92 -16.75
CA THR A 104 -1.23 8.17 -17.78
C THR A 104 -2.31 9.17 -17.34
N ASP A 105 -2.51 9.34 -16.04
CA ASP A 105 -3.57 10.20 -15.48
C ASP A 105 -3.06 11.60 -15.06
N GLY A 106 -1.78 11.91 -15.31
CA GLY A 106 -1.19 13.24 -15.10
C GLY A 106 -0.99 13.63 -13.64
N ASN A 107 -1.02 12.66 -12.73
CA ASN A 107 -0.83 12.87 -11.29
C ASN A 107 0.41 12.11 -10.82
N SER A 108 1.59 12.49 -11.32
CA SER A 108 2.86 12.06 -10.75
C SER A 108 3.15 12.87 -9.47
N PRO A 109 3.68 12.25 -8.40
CA PRO A 109 4.08 12.95 -7.18
C PRO A 109 5.25 13.92 -7.40
#